data_AF-A0A3B8U3G9-F1
#
_entry.id   AF-A0A3B8U3G9-F1
#
_cell.length_a   1.000
_cell.length_b   1.000
_cell.length_c   1.000
_cell.angle_alpha   90.00
_cell.angle_beta   90.00
_cell.angle_gamma   90.00
#
_symmetry.space_group_name_H-M   'P 1'
#
loop_
_entity.id
_entity.type
_entity.pdbx_description
1 polymer ?
#
loop_
_entity_poly.entity_id
_entity_poly.type
_entity_poly.pdbx_seq_one_letter_code
_entity_poly.pdbx_strand_id
1 'polypeptide(L)'
;MNKRRTWRQYRAIDLTLFAIMLVIFEFIIIMAARFWFPGQPFTVSLAAAIVTIVYMRWGWWGGIHAALAGIVFCFFQGASPSQYLIYVAGNLFSLLSVFVLKKVGKEKVRTETWGMFYPVLVLLLMQTGRAVIALLLGAEPAGIVGFYTTDSLTMLFTFVIIWIARRLDGVYEDQIHYLLRINAKEGTEKEVNYES
;
A
#
# COMPACT_ATOMS: atom_id res chain seq x y z
N MET A 1 -11.65 -12.53 32.12
CA MET A 1 -11.14 -13.35 30.99
C MET A 1 -10.89 -12.44 29.78
N ASN A 2 -9.64 -12.09 29.49
CA ASN A 2 -9.31 -11.38 28.25
C ASN A 2 -9.52 -12.33 27.07
N LYS A 3 -10.58 -12.12 26.29
CA LYS A 3 -10.83 -12.86 25.05
C LYS A 3 -9.68 -12.55 24.08
N ARG A 4 -8.70 -13.46 23.97
CA ARG A 4 -7.61 -13.33 22.98
C ARG A 4 -8.26 -13.33 21.59
N ARG A 5 -8.04 -12.26 20.82
CA ARG A 5 -8.58 -12.13 19.47
C ARG A 5 -7.92 -13.16 18.55
N THR A 6 -8.65 -13.64 17.57
CA THR A 6 -8.11 -14.56 16.57
C THR A 6 -7.27 -13.82 15.51
N TRP A 7 -6.37 -14.52 14.83
CA TRP A 7 -5.60 -13.96 13.70
C TRP A 7 -6.48 -13.34 12.62
N ARG A 8 -7.65 -13.95 12.35
CA ARG A 8 -8.63 -13.43 11.39
C ARG A 8 -9.19 -12.09 11.83
N GLN A 9 -9.47 -11.92 13.13
CA GLN A 9 -9.96 -10.65 13.69
C GLN A 9 -8.90 -9.56 13.63
N TYR A 10 -7.64 -9.86 14.00
CA TYR A 10 -6.54 -8.91 13.86
C TYR A 10 -6.36 -8.45 12.43
N ARG A 11 -6.35 -9.38 11.47
CA ARG A 11 -6.27 -9.06 10.05
C ARG A 11 -7.42 -8.19 9.59
N ALA A 12 -8.67 -8.53 9.96
CA ALA A 12 -9.83 -7.75 9.57
C ALA A 12 -9.76 -6.30 10.09
N ILE A 13 -9.36 -6.12 11.34
CA ILE A 13 -9.18 -4.78 11.94
C ILE A 13 -8.09 -4.01 11.20
N ASP A 14 -6.92 -4.62 11.02
CA ASP A 14 -5.77 -3.98 10.40
C ASP A 14 -6.04 -3.58 8.93
N LEU A 15 -6.62 -4.50 8.14
CA LEU A 15 -7.03 -4.20 6.76
C LEU A 15 -8.07 -3.08 6.71
N THR A 16 -9.04 -3.07 7.64
CA THR A 16 -10.05 -2.01 7.72
C THR A 16 -9.43 -0.66 8.03
N LEU A 17 -8.50 -0.58 8.99
CA LEU A 17 -7.83 0.66 9.34
C LEU A 17 -7.05 1.24 8.17
N PHE A 18 -6.26 0.42 7.47
CA PHE A 18 -5.55 0.88 6.27
C PHE A 18 -6.49 1.24 5.11
N ALA A 19 -7.65 0.60 5.00
CA ALA A 19 -8.65 0.95 3.99
C ALA A 19 -9.29 2.31 4.29
N ILE A 20 -9.65 2.57 5.54
CA ILE A 20 -10.19 3.87 5.99
C ILE A 20 -9.15 4.98 5.75
N MET A 21 -7.90 4.75 6.16
CA MET A 21 -6.81 5.70 5.90
C MET A 21 -6.67 6.00 4.40
N LEU A 22 -6.65 4.96 3.56
CA LEU A 22 -6.54 5.10 2.12
C LEU A 22 -7.66 5.98 1.55
N VAL A 23 -8.91 5.70 1.92
CA VAL A 23 -10.08 6.46 1.46
C VAL A 23 -9.96 7.93 1.87
N ILE A 24 -9.65 8.19 3.14
CA ILE A 24 -9.55 9.56 3.69
C ILE A 24 -8.44 10.34 3.00
N PHE A 25 -7.24 9.77 2.91
CA PHE A 25 -6.11 10.49 2.33
C PHE A 25 -6.25 10.71 0.83
N GLU A 26 -6.75 9.72 0.08
CA GLU A 26 -7.02 9.92 -1.35
C GLU A 26 -8.10 10.98 -1.58
N PHE A 27 -9.16 10.99 -0.76
CA PHE A 27 -10.16 12.06 -0.84
C PHE A 27 -9.53 13.45 -0.65
N ILE A 28 -8.74 13.63 0.43
CA ILE A 28 -8.08 14.90 0.74
C ILE A 28 -7.18 15.33 -0.42
N ILE A 29 -6.38 14.41 -0.95
CA ILE A 29 -5.45 14.66 -2.05
C ILE A 29 -6.20 15.09 -3.31
N ILE A 30 -7.28 14.39 -3.68
CA ILE A 30 -8.07 14.73 -4.88
C ILE A 30 -8.75 16.08 -4.72
N MET A 31 -9.28 16.40 -3.53
CA MET A 31 -9.84 17.72 -3.25
C MET A 31 -8.76 18.80 -3.31
N ALA A 32 -7.59 18.58 -2.72
CA ALA A 32 -6.46 19.51 -2.77
C ALA A 32 -6.02 19.79 -4.22
N ALA A 33 -5.90 18.75 -5.05
CA ALA A 33 -5.55 18.89 -6.46
C ALA A 33 -6.58 19.71 -7.24
N ARG A 34 -7.88 19.56 -6.94
CA ARG A 34 -8.96 20.30 -7.61
C ARG A 34 -9.06 21.76 -7.17
N PHE A 35 -8.95 22.04 -5.87
CA PHE A 35 -9.22 23.36 -5.31
C PHE A 35 -7.98 24.24 -5.17
N TRP A 36 -6.85 23.67 -4.77
CA TRP A 36 -5.63 24.44 -4.47
C TRP A 36 -4.58 24.37 -5.58
N PHE A 37 -4.56 23.29 -6.36
CA PHE A 37 -3.58 23.09 -7.42
C PHE A 37 -4.19 22.77 -8.79
N PRO A 38 -5.19 23.54 -9.26
CA PRO A 38 -5.88 23.25 -10.51
C PRO A 38 -4.89 23.30 -11.69
N GLY A 39 -4.98 22.31 -12.58
CA GLY A 39 -4.19 22.24 -13.81
C GLY A 39 -2.74 21.79 -13.63
N GLN A 40 -2.31 21.43 -12.41
CA GLN A 40 -0.99 20.83 -12.21
C GLN A 40 -0.97 19.39 -12.73
N PRO A 41 0.06 19.00 -13.50
CA PRO A 41 0.13 17.67 -14.12
C PRO A 41 0.54 16.57 -13.13
N PHE A 42 1.06 16.93 -11.96
CA PHE A 42 1.56 15.98 -10.98
C PHE A 42 0.49 15.54 -9.98
N THR A 43 0.42 14.24 -9.77
CA THR A 43 -0.49 13.59 -8.84
C THR A 43 0.30 13.07 -7.64
N VAL A 44 -0.16 13.43 -6.44
CA VAL A 44 0.26 12.78 -5.19
C VAL A 44 -0.78 11.70 -4.89
N SER A 45 -0.36 10.57 -4.35
CA SER A 45 -1.25 9.49 -3.92
C SER A 45 -0.56 8.70 -2.81
N LEU A 46 -1.33 8.26 -1.82
CA LEU A 46 -0.83 7.38 -0.76
C LEU A 46 -1.09 5.91 -1.06
N ALA A 47 -1.75 5.60 -2.19
CA ALA A 47 -2.12 4.26 -2.59
C ALA A 47 -0.95 3.28 -2.55
N ALA A 48 0.14 3.59 -3.25
CA ALA A 48 1.28 2.69 -3.31
C ALA A 48 1.96 2.50 -1.95
N ALA A 49 2.05 3.56 -1.12
CA ALA A 49 2.59 3.46 0.22
C ALA A 49 1.75 2.53 1.12
N ILE A 50 0.43 2.77 1.17
CA ILE A 50 -0.48 1.95 1.98
C ILE A 50 -0.48 0.50 1.50
N VAL A 51 -0.58 0.28 0.19
CA VAL A 51 -0.56 -1.07 -0.39
C VAL A 51 0.75 -1.79 -0.08
N THR A 52 1.90 -1.10 -0.16
CA THR A 52 3.19 -1.67 0.19
C THR A 52 3.24 -2.08 1.67
N ILE A 53 2.74 -1.24 2.58
CA ILE A 53 2.63 -1.57 4.00
C ILE A 53 1.77 -2.82 4.19
N VAL A 54 0.59 -2.88 3.57
CA VAL A 54 -0.30 -4.04 3.71
C VAL A 54 0.31 -5.31 3.09
N TYR A 55 1.07 -5.21 1.98
CA TYR A 55 1.81 -6.34 1.44
C TYR A 55 2.86 -6.88 2.42
N MET A 56 3.61 -6.00 3.10
CA MET A 56 4.53 -6.44 4.16
C MET A 56 3.79 -7.14 5.29
N ARG A 57 2.65 -6.59 5.72
CA ARG A 57 1.90 -7.08 6.87
C ARG A 57 1.19 -8.40 6.60
N TRP A 58 0.51 -8.50 5.46
CA TRP A 58 -0.42 -9.60 5.16
C TRP A 58 -0.23 -10.25 3.79
N GLY A 59 0.78 -9.87 3.01
CA GLY A 59 1.01 -10.44 1.68
C GLY A 59 -0.17 -10.17 0.75
N TRP A 60 -0.70 -11.21 0.09
CA TRP A 60 -1.75 -11.10 -0.93
C TRP A 60 -3.00 -10.32 -0.53
N TRP A 61 -3.31 -10.20 0.76
CA TRP A 61 -4.44 -9.39 1.24
C TRP A 61 -4.32 -7.91 0.88
N GLY A 62 -3.11 -7.39 0.63
CA GLY A 62 -2.94 -6.02 0.11
C GLY A 62 -3.51 -5.80 -1.28
N GLY A 63 -3.89 -6.86 -2.02
CA GLY A 63 -4.61 -6.75 -3.28
C GLY A 63 -5.97 -6.06 -3.13
N ILE A 64 -6.61 -6.23 -1.96
CA ILE A 64 -7.86 -5.53 -1.63
C ILE A 64 -7.61 -4.01 -1.63
N HIS A 65 -6.53 -3.56 -0.99
CA HIS A 65 -6.15 -2.14 -0.96
C HIS A 65 -5.70 -1.62 -2.32
N ALA A 66 -5.03 -2.45 -3.14
CA ALA A 66 -4.65 -2.09 -4.50
C ALA A 66 -5.89 -1.82 -5.38
N ALA A 67 -6.88 -2.72 -5.31
CA ALA A 67 -8.16 -2.55 -5.99
C ALA A 67 -8.93 -1.35 -5.43
N LEU A 68 -9.03 -1.24 -4.10
CA LEU A 68 -9.72 -0.14 -3.43
C LEU A 68 -9.14 1.22 -3.80
N ALA A 69 -7.81 1.34 -3.91
CA ALA A 69 -7.17 2.58 -4.34
C ALA A 69 -7.66 3.03 -5.73
N GLY A 70 -7.79 2.09 -6.67
CA GLY A 70 -8.32 2.38 -8.00
C GLY A 70 -9.79 2.80 -7.95
N ILE A 71 -10.61 2.10 -7.15
CA ILE A 71 -12.02 2.41 -6.97
C ILE A 71 -12.20 3.83 -6.40
N VAL A 72 -11.47 4.15 -5.33
CA VAL A 72 -11.55 5.44 -4.62
C VAL A 72 -11.11 6.57 -5.53
N PHE A 73 -9.97 6.41 -6.21
CA PHE A 73 -9.47 7.40 -7.16
C PHE A 73 -10.50 7.68 -8.25
N CYS A 74 -11.00 6.64 -8.92
CA CYS A 74 -11.98 6.77 -9.99
C CYS A 74 -13.30 7.37 -9.50
N PHE A 75 -13.77 6.99 -8.31
CA PHE A 75 -15.01 7.50 -7.73
C PHE A 75 -14.94 9.01 -7.48
N PHE A 76 -13.92 9.47 -6.77
CA PHE A 76 -13.78 10.90 -6.48
C PHE A 76 -13.43 11.71 -7.72
N GLN A 77 -12.78 11.10 -8.71
CA GLN A 77 -12.49 11.76 -9.98
C GLN A 77 -13.71 11.88 -10.91
N GLY A 78 -14.80 11.14 -10.66
CA GLY A 78 -15.93 11.07 -11.60
C GLY A 78 -15.57 10.35 -12.89
N ALA A 79 -14.75 9.31 -12.78
CA ALA A 79 -14.14 8.61 -13.90
C ALA A 79 -15.13 7.73 -14.68
N SER A 80 -14.81 7.47 -15.95
CA SER A 80 -15.58 6.57 -16.80
C SER A 80 -15.39 5.08 -16.41
N PRO A 81 -16.29 4.16 -16.84
CA PRO A 81 -16.13 2.74 -16.56
C PRO A 81 -14.80 2.13 -17.07
N SER A 82 -14.27 2.61 -18.20
CA SER A 82 -12.97 2.15 -18.72
C SER A 82 -11.83 2.55 -17.80
N GLN A 83 -11.89 3.74 -17.19
CA GLN A 83 -10.89 4.18 -16.21
C GLN A 83 -10.94 3.33 -14.94
N TYR A 84 -12.12 2.93 -14.46
CA TYR A 84 -12.21 1.96 -13.36
C TYR A 84 -11.48 0.66 -13.69
N LEU A 85 -11.65 0.13 -14.89
CA LEU A 85 -10.94 -1.09 -15.29
C LEU A 85 -9.42 -0.87 -15.32
N ILE A 86 -8.96 0.24 -15.91
CA ILE A 86 -7.53 0.59 -15.97
C ILE A 86 -6.92 0.69 -14.57
N TYR A 87 -7.54 1.45 -13.67
CA TYR A 87 -6.97 1.70 -12.34
C TYR A 87 -7.13 0.51 -11.40
N VAL A 88 -8.27 -0.17 -11.41
CA VAL A 88 -8.50 -1.32 -10.51
C VAL A 88 -7.70 -2.53 -10.97
N ALA A 89 -7.86 -2.97 -12.24
CA ALA A 89 -7.13 -4.13 -12.74
C ALA A 89 -5.63 -3.83 -12.89
N GLY A 90 -5.27 -2.61 -13.29
CA GLY A 90 -3.88 -2.19 -13.37
C GLY A 90 -3.18 -2.16 -12.02
N ASN A 91 -3.81 -1.62 -10.97
CA ASN A 91 -3.23 -1.64 -9.63
C ASN A 91 -2.99 -3.06 -9.11
N LEU A 92 -3.83 -4.03 -9.47
CA LEU A 92 -3.68 -5.43 -9.06
C LEU A 92 -2.41 -6.09 -9.61
N PHE A 93 -1.77 -5.55 -10.66
CA PHE A 93 -0.45 -6.05 -11.11
C PHE A 93 0.61 -5.94 -10.01
N SER A 94 0.45 -5.02 -9.06
CA SER A 94 1.35 -4.91 -7.91
C SER A 94 1.34 -6.14 -7.01
N LEU A 95 0.35 -7.04 -7.11
CA LEU A 95 0.37 -8.34 -6.43
C LEU A 95 1.57 -9.20 -6.84
N LEU A 96 2.12 -9.00 -8.04
CA LEU A 96 3.35 -9.68 -8.48
C LEU A 96 4.53 -9.38 -7.54
N SER A 97 4.55 -8.23 -6.87
CA SER A 97 5.57 -7.89 -5.86
C SER A 97 5.56 -8.86 -4.67
N VAL A 98 4.42 -9.48 -4.34
CA VAL A 98 4.33 -10.42 -3.21
C VAL A 98 5.19 -11.66 -3.43
N PHE A 99 5.49 -12.03 -4.69
CA PHE A 99 6.47 -13.08 -4.98
C PHE A 99 7.87 -12.73 -4.51
N VAL A 100 8.27 -11.44 -4.56
CA VAL A 100 9.53 -10.96 -4.01
C VAL A 100 9.55 -11.13 -2.50
N LEU A 101 8.46 -10.78 -1.80
CA LEU A 101 8.36 -10.99 -0.34
C LEU A 101 8.50 -12.46 0.05
N LYS A 102 7.92 -13.37 -0.74
CA LYS A 102 8.03 -14.82 -0.52
C LYS A 102 9.44 -15.35 -0.79
N LYS A 103 10.10 -14.85 -1.84
CA LYS A 103 11.42 -15.35 -2.28
C LYS A 103 12.58 -14.76 -1.46
N VAL A 104 12.56 -13.46 -1.21
CA VAL A 104 13.61 -12.73 -0.49
C VAL A 104 13.41 -12.81 1.03
N GLY A 105 12.15 -12.89 1.46
CA GLY A 105 11.77 -12.85 2.87
C GLY A 105 11.47 -11.42 3.33
N LYS A 106 10.36 -11.27 4.07
CA LYS A 106 9.87 -9.96 4.53
C LYS A 106 10.88 -9.21 5.38
N GLU A 107 11.65 -9.89 6.23
CA GLU A 107 12.61 -9.21 7.10
C GLU A 107 13.78 -8.59 6.32
N LYS A 108 14.32 -9.30 5.33
CA LYS A 108 15.36 -8.73 4.43
C LYS A 108 14.81 -7.55 3.64
N VAL A 109 13.57 -7.65 3.17
CA VAL A 109 12.88 -6.54 2.51
C VAL A 109 12.66 -5.37 3.47
N ARG A 110 12.51 -5.60 4.78
CA ARG A 110 12.36 -4.53 5.77
C ARG A 110 13.68 -3.84 6.12
N THR A 111 14.78 -4.57 6.26
CA THR A 111 16.01 -4.03 6.88
C THR A 111 17.12 -3.72 5.88
N GLU A 112 17.20 -4.46 4.77
CA GLU A 112 18.30 -4.32 3.81
C GLU A 112 17.99 -3.25 2.73
N THR A 113 18.84 -3.20 1.69
CA THR A 113 18.66 -2.35 0.50
C THR A 113 17.30 -2.56 -0.16
N TRP A 114 16.76 -3.78 -0.10
CA TRP A 114 15.44 -4.14 -0.61
C TRP A 114 14.30 -3.26 -0.07
N GLY A 115 14.42 -2.71 1.14
CA GLY A 115 13.36 -1.86 1.69
C GLY A 115 13.24 -0.48 1.05
N MET A 116 14.21 -0.10 0.20
CA MET A 116 14.11 1.08 -0.65
C MET A 116 13.54 0.73 -2.04
N PHE A 117 13.89 -0.44 -2.58
CA PHE A 117 13.48 -0.86 -3.92
C PHE A 117 12.07 -1.47 -3.96
N TYR A 118 11.66 -2.18 -2.92
CA TYR A 118 10.36 -2.83 -2.86
C TYR A 118 9.16 -1.87 -3.04
N PRO A 119 9.06 -0.73 -2.33
CA PRO A 119 7.95 0.20 -2.57
C PRO A 119 7.94 0.80 -3.98
N VAL A 120 9.13 1.04 -4.55
CA VAL A 120 9.28 1.50 -5.94
C VAL A 120 8.78 0.43 -6.91
N LEU A 121 9.15 -0.84 -6.69
CA LEU A 121 8.66 -1.96 -7.48
C LEU A 121 7.12 -2.08 -7.42
N VAL A 122 6.52 -1.93 -6.24
CA VAL A 122 5.06 -1.94 -6.08
C VAL A 122 4.41 -0.88 -6.96
N LEU A 123 4.90 0.37 -6.89
CA LEU A 123 4.38 1.48 -7.68
C LEU A 123 4.58 1.23 -9.19
N LEU A 124 5.77 0.83 -9.62
CA LEU A 124 6.07 0.57 -11.02
C LEU A 124 5.19 -0.55 -11.59
N LEU A 125 4.90 -1.60 -10.81
CA LEU A 125 3.98 -2.65 -11.20
C LEU A 125 2.54 -2.12 -11.34
N MET A 126 2.09 -1.21 -10.46
CA MET A 126 0.80 -0.54 -10.64
C MET A 126 0.75 0.25 -11.94
N GLN A 127 1.76 1.09 -12.23
CA GLN A 127 1.77 1.88 -13.48
C GLN A 127 1.86 1.00 -14.72
N THR A 128 2.67 -0.05 -14.66
CA THR A 128 2.79 -1.01 -15.75
C THR A 128 1.47 -1.73 -15.97
N GLY A 129 0.77 -2.14 -14.91
CA GLY A 129 -0.57 -2.72 -15.03
C GLY A 129 -1.56 -1.74 -15.66
N ARG A 130 -1.60 -0.48 -15.20
CA ARG A 130 -2.47 0.55 -15.78
C ARG A 130 -2.17 0.76 -17.27
N ALA A 131 -0.91 0.85 -17.64
CA ALA A 131 -0.47 0.97 -19.04
C ALA A 131 -0.93 -0.23 -19.87
N VAL A 132 -0.71 -1.46 -19.40
CA VAL A 132 -1.13 -2.69 -20.10
C VAL A 132 -2.64 -2.71 -20.31
N ILE A 133 -3.43 -2.46 -19.26
CA ILE A 133 -4.90 -2.46 -19.37
C ILE A 133 -5.37 -1.33 -20.30
N ALA A 134 -4.77 -0.14 -20.24
CA ALA A 134 -5.11 0.97 -21.12
C ALA A 134 -4.85 0.62 -22.60
N LEU A 135 -3.70 0.00 -22.92
CA LEU A 135 -3.39 -0.46 -24.28
C LEU A 135 -4.39 -1.51 -24.77
N LEU A 136 -4.76 -2.47 -23.91
CA LEU A 136 -5.75 -3.49 -24.24
C LEU A 136 -7.15 -2.89 -24.52
N LEU A 137 -7.44 -1.72 -23.97
CA LEU A 137 -8.67 -0.96 -24.22
C LEU A 137 -8.54 0.02 -25.41
N GLY A 138 -7.42 0.01 -26.13
CA GLY A 138 -7.21 0.82 -27.33
C GLY A 138 -6.64 2.22 -27.08
N ALA A 139 -6.05 2.48 -25.91
CA ALA A 139 -5.33 3.74 -25.69
C ALA A 139 -4.06 3.84 -26.55
N GLU A 140 -3.70 5.06 -26.95
CA GLU A 140 -2.49 5.30 -27.72
C GLU A 140 -1.21 5.11 -26.88
N PRO A 141 -0.11 4.63 -27.47
CA PRO A 141 1.17 4.46 -26.76
C PRO A 141 1.74 5.75 -26.15
N ALA A 142 1.42 6.92 -26.69
CA ALA A 142 1.84 8.18 -26.09
C ALA A 142 1.13 8.46 -24.75
N GLY A 143 -0.13 8.02 -24.61
CA GLY A 143 -0.95 8.23 -23.41
C GLY A 143 -0.49 7.41 -22.20
N ILE A 144 0.18 6.27 -22.42
CA ILE A 144 0.65 5.41 -21.33
C ILE A 144 1.89 5.93 -20.60
N VAL A 145 2.70 6.77 -21.26
CA VAL A 145 3.85 7.43 -20.62
C VAL A 145 3.39 8.33 -19.48
N GLY A 146 2.18 8.89 -19.59
CA GLY A 146 1.53 9.68 -18.56
C GLY A 146 1.48 8.99 -17.20
N PHE A 147 1.20 7.67 -17.15
CA PHE A 147 1.13 6.92 -15.89
C PHE A 147 2.44 6.94 -15.09
N TYR A 148 3.59 7.14 -15.75
CA TYR A 148 4.89 7.22 -15.08
C TYR A 148 5.28 8.66 -14.76
N THR A 149 5.00 9.61 -15.65
CA THR A 149 5.44 11.00 -15.49
C THR A 149 4.58 11.77 -14.49
N THR A 150 3.26 11.58 -14.50
CA THR A 150 2.34 12.27 -13.58
C THR A 150 2.50 11.77 -12.14
N ASP A 151 2.81 10.48 -11.96
CA ASP A 151 2.97 9.84 -10.65
C ASP A 151 4.40 9.96 -10.07
N SER A 152 5.25 10.81 -10.65
CA SER A 152 6.61 11.07 -10.16
C SER A 152 6.62 11.61 -8.72
N LEU A 153 5.69 12.51 -8.37
CA LEU A 153 5.51 12.96 -6.98
C LEU A 153 5.00 11.82 -6.08
N THR A 154 4.05 11.01 -6.56
CA THR A 154 3.59 9.81 -5.84
C THR A 154 4.75 8.86 -5.52
N MET A 155 5.71 8.70 -6.43
CA MET A 155 6.91 7.91 -6.18
C MET A 155 7.76 8.47 -5.03
N LEU A 156 8.01 9.78 -5.03
CA LEU A 156 8.75 10.44 -3.96
C LEU A 156 8.06 10.28 -2.60
N PHE A 157 6.75 10.56 -2.53
CA PHE A 157 5.97 10.42 -1.30
C PHE A 157 5.92 8.97 -0.81
N THR A 158 5.73 8.02 -1.73
CA THR A 158 5.76 6.60 -1.40
C THR A 158 7.10 6.20 -0.78
N PHE A 159 8.20 6.66 -1.38
CA PHE A 159 9.53 6.41 -0.83
C PHE A 159 9.69 6.99 0.58
N VAL A 160 9.36 8.26 0.78
CA VAL A 160 9.50 8.95 2.08
C VAL A 160 8.65 8.28 3.16
N ILE A 161 7.39 7.96 2.86
CA ILE A 161 6.48 7.32 3.82
C ILE A 161 7.00 5.95 4.23
N ILE A 162 7.47 5.14 3.27
CA ILE A 162 7.99 3.81 3.58
C ILE A 162 9.32 3.91 4.33
N TRP A 163 10.18 4.87 3.98
CA TRP A 163 11.41 5.13 4.73
C TRP A 163 11.13 5.46 6.21
N ILE A 164 10.11 6.27 6.49
CA ILE A 164 9.66 6.56 7.86
C ILE A 164 9.03 5.30 8.49
N ALA A 165 8.09 4.65 7.81
CA ALA A 165 7.35 3.50 8.33
C ALA A 165 8.26 2.31 8.71
N ARG A 166 9.39 2.14 8.02
CA ARG A 166 10.42 1.13 8.35
C ARG A 166 11.11 1.37 9.69
N ARG A 167 11.13 2.63 10.17
CA ARG A 167 11.74 3.02 11.45
C ARG A 167 10.74 2.95 12.60
N LEU A 168 9.45 2.86 12.31
CA LEU A 168 8.38 2.73 13.30
C LEU A 168 8.16 1.25 13.64
N ASP A 169 8.22 0.90 14.92
CA ASP A 169 8.06 -0.48 15.37
C ASP A 169 6.68 -1.02 14.97
N GLY A 170 6.66 -2.19 14.34
CA GLY A 170 5.43 -2.87 13.98
C GLY A 170 4.59 -2.25 12.86
N VAL A 171 5.00 -1.16 12.19
CA VAL A 171 4.22 -0.58 11.07
C VAL A 171 4.53 -1.31 9.76
N TYR A 172 5.80 -1.38 9.39
CA TYR A 172 6.28 -2.01 8.15
C TYR A 172 6.95 -3.37 8.44
N GLU A 173 6.19 -4.32 8.96
CA GLU A 173 6.66 -5.64 9.38
C GLU A 173 5.60 -6.73 9.09
N ASP A 174 5.99 -8.00 9.07
CA ASP A 174 5.03 -9.10 9.13
C ASP A 174 4.18 -9.04 10.40
N GLN A 175 2.86 -8.99 10.24
CA GLN A 175 1.97 -8.71 11.36
C GLN A 175 1.82 -9.89 12.33
N ILE A 176 2.03 -11.13 11.86
CA ILE A 176 1.98 -12.31 12.73
C ILE A 176 3.25 -12.32 13.60
N HIS A 177 4.42 -12.10 12.99
CA HIS A 177 5.68 -11.97 13.72
C HIS A 177 5.57 -10.87 14.79
N TYR A 178 5.13 -9.67 14.40
CA TYR A 178 4.99 -8.53 15.32
C TYR A 178 4.15 -8.88 16.56
N LEU A 179 2.97 -9.48 16.36
CA LEU A 179 2.08 -9.85 17.47
C LEU A 179 2.68 -10.96 18.35
N LEU A 180 3.42 -11.92 17.78
CA LEU A 180 4.12 -12.93 18.56
C LEU A 180 5.22 -12.32 19.43
N ARG A 181 6.01 -11.39 18.87
CA ARG A 181 7.06 -10.66 19.61
C ARG A 181 6.49 -9.88 20.79
N ILE A 182 5.38 -9.16 20.60
CA ILE A 182 4.75 -8.38 21.69
C ILE A 182 4.21 -9.30 22.79
N ASN A 183 3.51 -10.37 22.42
CA ASN A 183 2.98 -11.30 23.41
C ASN A 183 4.10 -11.97 24.24
N ALA A 184 5.26 -12.25 23.63
CA ALA A 184 6.41 -12.78 24.34
C ALA A 184 6.97 -11.75 25.34
N LYS A 185 7.14 -10.48 24.92
CA LYS A 185 7.60 -9.40 25.80
C LYS A 185 6.66 -9.19 26.99
N GLU A 186 5.35 -9.15 26.76
CA GLU A 186 4.35 -9.03 27.84
C GLU A 186 4.35 -10.23 28.79
N GLY A 187 4.66 -11.43 28.30
CA GLY A 187 4.81 -12.62 29.13
C GLY A 187 6.00 -12.52 30.07
N THR A 188 7.15 -12.12 29.53
CA THR A 188 8.39 -11.94 30.30
C THR A 188 8.28 -10.81 31.31
N GLU A 189 7.67 -9.66 30.96
CA GLU A 189 7.45 -8.57 31.92
C GLU A 189 6.51 -8.96 33.07
N LYS A 190 5.53 -9.83 32.82
CA LYS A 190 4.66 -10.37 33.87
C LYS A 190 5.45 -11.30 34.78
N GLU A 191 6.23 -12.24 34.23
CA GLU A 191 7.07 -13.15 35.02
C GLU A 191 8.06 -12.41 35.92
N VAL A 192 8.66 -11.31 35.45
CA VAL A 192 9.60 -10.49 36.24
C VAL A 192 8.90 -9.68 37.34
N ASN A 193 7.62 -9.28 37.15
CA ASN A 193 6.86 -8.51 38.14
C ASN A 193 6.21 -9.37 39.26
N TYR A 194 6.36 -10.70 39.24
CA TYR A 194 5.86 -11.56 40.33
C TYR A 194 6.87 -11.75 41.48
N GLU A 195 8.06 -11.14 41.40
CA GLU A 195 9.10 -11.21 42.44
C GLU A 195 9.33 -9.89 43.20
N SER A 196 8.46 -8.86 43.04
CA SER A 196 8.55 -7.59 43.77
C SER A 196 7.47 -7.41 44.83
#